data_AF-A0A497DAI1-F1
#
_entry.id   AF-A0A497DAI1-F1
#
_cell.length_a   1.000
_cell.length_b   1.000
_cell.length_c   1.000
_cell.angle_alpha   90.00
_cell.angle_beta   90.00
_cell.angle_gamma   90.00
#
_symmetry.space_group_name_H-M   'P 1'
#
loop_
_entity.id
_entity.type
_entity.pdbx_description
1 polymer ?
#
loop_
_entity_poly.entity_id
_entity_poly.type
_entity_poly.pdbx_seq_one_letter_code
_entity_poly.pdbx_strand_id
1 'polypeptide(L)' 'MKKIKLIRLSVFILMPLLLLSCNKDKNNTGYNYMGHQDMYYSKFYKAYSPNPVFRDSMTNQLPVEG' A
#
# COMPACT_ATOMS: atom_id res chain seq x y z
N MET A 1 2.82 4.79 -43.30
CA MET A 1 3.83 3.89 -42.70
C MET A 1 4.50 4.44 -41.42
N LYS A 2 4.85 5.73 -41.31
CA LYS A 2 5.51 6.29 -40.11
C LYS A 2 4.67 6.19 -38.81
N LYS A 3 3.34 6.41 -38.90
CA LYS A 3 2.42 6.30 -37.75
C LYS A 3 2.41 4.91 -37.10
N ILE A 4 2.44 3.84 -37.91
CA ILE A 4 2.47 2.46 -37.42
C ILE A 4 3.80 2.15 -36.72
N LYS A 5 4.92 2.68 -37.22
CA LYS A 5 6.22 2.55 -36.55
C LYS A 5 6.24 3.29 -35.20
N LEU A 6 5.62 4.46 -35.11
CA LEU A 6 5.51 5.24 -33.88
C LEU A 6 4.65 4.52 -32.82
N ILE A 7 3.52 3.94 -33.23
CA ILE A 7 2.66 3.14 -32.34
C ILE A 7 3.40 1.88 -31.84
N ARG A 8 4.15 1.21 -32.71
CA ARG A 8 4.95 0.03 -32.30
C ARG A 8 6.02 0.42 -31.27
N LEU A 9 6.69 1.55 -31.47
CA LEU A 9 7.67 2.07 -30.53
C LEU A 9 7.02 2.44 -29.19
N SER A 10 5.85 3.08 -29.20
CA SER A 10 5.16 3.43 -27.95
C SER A 10 4.72 2.18 -27.17
N VAL A 11 4.21 1.14 -27.84
CA VAL A 11 3.85 -0.13 -27.18
C VAL A 11 5.09 -0.79 -26.58
N PHE A 12 6.22 -0.80 -27.30
CA PHE A 12 7.46 -1.39 -26.80
C PHE A 12 8.00 -0.68 -25.54
N ILE A 13 7.76 0.64 -25.42
CA ILE A 13 8.17 1.43 -24.26
C ILE A 13 7.16 1.31 -23.11
N LEU A 14 5.85 1.35 -23.38
CA LEU A 14 4.81 1.29 -22.34
C LEU A 14 4.69 -0.08 -21.67
N MET A 15 4.89 -1.16 -22.43
CA MET A 15 4.72 -2.52 -21.90
C MET A 15 5.63 -2.83 -20.69
N PRO A 16 6.96 -2.57 -20.72
CA PRO A 16 7.80 -2.81 -19.56
C PRO A 16 7.49 -1.87 -18.38
N LEU A 17 7.05 -0.63 -18.63
CA LEU A 17 6.66 0.31 -17.56
C LEU A 17 5.47 -0.21 -16.75
N LEU A 18 4.51 -0.88 -17.40
CA LEU A 18 3.38 -1.51 -16.71
C LEU A 18 3.83 -2.68 -15.83
N LEU A 19 4.79 -3.49 -16.30
CA LEU A 19 5.32 -4.61 -15.52
C LEU A 19 6.14 -4.16 -14.30
N LEU A 20 6.86 -3.05 -14.40
CA LEU A 20 7.63 -2.49 -13.28
C LEU A 20 6.76 -1.89 -12.16
N SER A 21 5.50 -1.56 -12.44
CA SER A 21 4.58 -1.00 -11.44
C SER A 21 4.07 -2.03 -10.41
N CYS A 22 4.09 -3.32 -10.76
CA CYS A 22 3.64 -4.39 -9.88
C CYS A 22 4.83 -4.92 -9.07
N ASN A 23 5.24 -4.17 -8.05
CA ASN A 23 6.27 -4.60 -7.11
C ASN A 23 5.78 -4.45 -5.66
N LYS A 24 6.04 -5.47 -4.84
CA LYS A 24 5.73 -5.45 -3.41
C LYS A 24 6.95 -4.93 -2.66
N ASP A 25 6.81 -3.77 -2.04
CA ASP A 25 7.85 -3.16 -1.22
C ASP A 25 7.28 -2.61 0.09
N LYS A 26 8.11 -1.97 0.92
CA LYS A 26 7.70 -1.44 2.22
C LYS A 26 6.61 -0.36 2.11
N ASN A 27 6.60 0.39 1.01
CA ASN A 27 5.64 1.45 0.72
C ASN A 27 4.43 0.93 -0.09
N ASN A 28 4.59 -0.22 -0.76
CA ASN A 28 3.58 -0.87 -1.60
C ASN A 28 3.35 -2.31 -1.11
N THR A 29 2.48 -2.48 -0.11
CA THR A 29 2.24 -3.77 0.55
C THR A 29 1.56 -4.83 -0.32
N GLY A 30 1.04 -4.43 -1.49
CA GLY A 30 0.38 -5.29 -2.45
C GLY A 30 -0.94 -5.86 -1.93
N TYR A 31 -1.40 -6.95 -2.53
CA TYR A 31 -2.59 -7.69 -2.11
C TYR A 31 -2.18 -8.92 -1.28
N ASN A 32 -2.89 -9.15 -0.18
CA ASN A 32 -2.73 -10.36 0.64
C ASN A 32 -3.94 -11.26 0.42
N TYR A 33 -3.70 -12.54 0.11
CA TYR A 33 -4.75 -13.54 0.00
C TYR A 33 -5.48 -13.65 1.35
N MET A 34 -6.81 -13.54 1.35
CA MET A 34 -7.62 -13.47 2.57
C MET A 34 -7.19 -12.37 3.56
N GLY A 35 -6.56 -11.27 3.14
CA GLY A 35 -5.96 -10.30 4.05
C GLY A 35 -6.88 -9.75 5.16
N HIS A 36 -8.17 -9.54 4.88
CA HIS A 36 -9.14 -9.06 5.88
C HIS A 36 -9.81 -10.16 6.71
N GLN A 37 -9.66 -11.42 6.31
CA GLN A 37 -10.40 -12.56 6.87
C GLN A 37 -9.48 -13.53 7.62
N ASP A 38 -8.27 -13.71 7.10
CA ASP A 38 -7.19 -14.43 7.73
C ASP A 38 -6.34 -13.43 8.53
N MET A 39 -5.79 -13.85 9.66
CA MET A 39 -5.28 -13.01 10.76
C MET A 39 -4.02 -12.16 10.44
N TYR A 40 -3.82 -11.78 9.18
CA TYR A 40 -2.81 -10.84 8.71
C TYR A 40 -2.86 -9.48 9.43
N TYR A 41 -4.06 -9.00 9.75
CA TYR A 41 -4.27 -7.77 10.51
C TYR A 41 -4.97 -8.08 11.84
N SER A 42 -4.41 -7.56 12.93
CA SER A 42 -4.99 -7.69 14.26
C SER A 42 -6.26 -6.84 14.36
N LYS A 43 -7.30 -7.38 15.00
CA LYS A 43 -8.49 -6.61 15.41
C LYS A 43 -8.15 -5.56 16.48
N PHE A 44 -7.10 -5.80 17.27
CA PHE A 44 -6.67 -4.92 18.35
C PHE A 44 -5.59 -3.95 17.89
N TYR A 45 -5.67 -2.70 18.36
CA TYR A 45 -4.66 -1.67 18.13
C TYR A 45 -3.32 -2.08 18.74
N LYS A 46 -2.27 -2.02 17.92
CA LYS A 46 -0.88 -2.25 18.35
C LYS A 46 -0.31 -0.93 18.90
N ALA A 47 0.74 -1.04 19.71
CA ALA A 47 1.55 0.13 20.06
C ALA A 47 1.98 0.87 18.78
N TYR A 48 1.88 2.21 18.79
CA TYR A 48 2.15 3.10 17.66
C TYR A 48 1.28 2.90 16.42
N SER A 49 0.17 2.16 16.51
CA SER A 49 -0.83 2.14 15.44
C SER A 49 -1.79 3.33 15.57
N PRO A 50 -2.34 3.84 14.45
CA PRO A 50 -3.42 4.81 14.50
C PRO A 50 -4.66 4.23 15.20
N ASN A 51 -5.35 5.04 15.99
CA ASN A 51 -6.59 4.67 16.66
C ASN A 51 -7.69 5.73 16.43
N PRO A 52 -8.75 5.42 15.66
CA PRO A 52 -9.81 6.38 15.33
C PRO A 52 -10.69 6.80 16.51
N VAL A 53 -10.54 6.17 17.68
CA VAL A 53 -11.30 6.49 18.89
C VAL A 53 -10.74 7.71 19.62
N PHE A 54 -9.41 7.87 19.62
CA PHE A 54 -8.75 8.97 20.35
C PHE A 54 -8.64 10.22 19.48
N ARG A 55 -8.76 11.40 20.11
CA ARG A 55 -8.77 12.71 19.41
C ARG A 55 -7.51 12.97 18.58
N ASP A 56 -6.37 12.48 19.05
CA ASP A 56 -5.06 12.63 18.42
C ASP A 56 -4.70 11.45 17.49
N SER A 57 -5.61 10.50 17.31
CA SER A 57 -5.41 9.26 16.55
C SER A 57 -4.25 8.38 17.06
N MET A 58 -3.71 8.61 18.26
CA MET A 58 -2.58 7.85 18.79
C MET A 58 -3.05 6.76 19.74
N THR A 59 -2.63 5.51 19.54
CA THR A 59 -2.90 4.44 20.51
C THR A 59 -2.17 4.67 21.84
N ASN A 60 -0.98 5.26 21.80
CA ASN A 60 -0.15 5.48 22.98
C ASN A 60 -0.52 6.82 23.61
N GLN A 61 -1.40 6.79 24.61
CA GLN A 61 -1.79 7.97 25.38
C GLN A 61 -0.77 8.28 26.47
N LEU A 62 -0.65 9.56 26.84
CA LEU A 62 0.13 9.95 28.01
C LEU A 62 -0.52 9.37 29.28
N PRO A 63 0.29 8.92 30.26
CA PRO A 63 -0.25 8.56 31.57
C PRO A 63 -0.87 9.78 32.25
N VAL A 64 -1.71 9.53 33.25
CA VAL A 64 -2.24 10.59 34.11
C VAL A 64 -1.10 11.25 34.89
N GLU A 65 -1.23 12.54 35.13
CA GLU A 65 -0.32 13.28 36.01
C GLU A 65 -0.36 12.73 37.45
N GLY A 66 0.76 12.79 38.14
CA GLY A 66 0.94 12.27 39.51
C GLY A 66 0.29 13.13 40.59
#